data_AF-W5NME1-F1
#
_entry.id   AF-W5NME1-F1
#
_cell.length_a   1.000
_cell.length_b   1.000
_cell.length_c   1.000
_cell.angle_alpha   90.00
_cell.angle_beta   90.00
_cell.angle_gamma   90.00
#
_symmetry.space_group_name_H-M   'P 1'
#
loop_
_entity.id
_entity.type
_entity.pdbx_description
1 polymer ?
#
loop_
_entity_poly.entity_id
_entity_poly.type
_entity_poly.pdbx_seq_one_letter_code
_entity_poly.pdbx_strand_id
1 'polypeptide(L)'
;LIVHMFNPFVQEAEIVIFFKRFVDIKGGGVKLIDSRNYWSGKRRFMVRLKTNKSVEGGFIHPPALFSIGSNRGFLVYPGQSRVGRNCAARGHVAAECTVICCRRCCGLGHKAGQCSKPLTCNLCGEAGHLYSICPQRPRSYAGAAQ
;
A
#
# COMPACT_ATOMS: atom_id res chain seq x y z
N LEU A 1 -4.67 -11.57 -0.97
CA LEU A 1 -4.71 -10.12 -1.21
C LEU A 1 -4.29 -9.85 -2.65
N ILE A 2 -5.11 -9.13 -3.42
CA ILE A 2 -4.84 -8.80 -4.83
C ILE A 2 -4.41 -7.33 -4.87
N VAL A 3 -3.30 -7.06 -5.53
CA VAL A 3 -2.75 -5.72 -5.74
C VAL A 3 -2.79 -5.41 -7.22
N HIS A 4 -3.24 -4.22 -7.57
CA HIS A 4 -3.14 -3.67 -8.91
C HIS A 4 -2.27 -2.41 -8.87
N MET A 5 -1.17 -2.43 -9.60
CA MET A 5 -0.36 -1.23 -9.85
C MET A 5 -0.74 -0.66 -11.21
N PHE A 6 -1.05 0.63 -11.28
CA PHE A 6 -1.34 1.29 -12.57
C PHE A 6 -0.09 1.38 -13.45
N ASN A 7 1.10 1.45 -12.83
CA ASN A 7 2.36 1.25 -13.52
C ASN A 7 2.76 -0.23 -13.38
N PRO A 8 2.71 -1.05 -14.44
CA PRO A 8 3.04 -2.47 -14.36
C PRO A 8 4.53 -2.73 -14.10
N PHE A 9 5.41 -1.76 -14.36
CA PHE A 9 6.86 -1.87 -14.18
C PHE A 9 7.30 -1.67 -12.72
N VAL A 10 6.37 -1.49 -11.78
CA VAL A 10 6.71 -1.49 -10.36
C VAL A 10 7.16 -2.90 -9.96
N GLN A 11 8.36 -2.96 -9.40
CA GLN A 11 9.00 -4.20 -8.99
C GLN A 11 8.23 -4.84 -7.83
N GLU A 12 8.16 -6.17 -7.84
CA GLU A 12 7.53 -6.92 -6.76
C GLU A 12 8.20 -6.62 -5.41
N ALA A 13 9.53 -6.49 -5.37
CA ALA A 13 10.26 -6.18 -4.15
C ALA A 13 9.75 -4.90 -3.47
N GLU A 14 9.45 -3.85 -4.24
CA GLU A 14 8.90 -2.61 -3.68
C GLU A 14 7.49 -2.80 -3.11
N ILE A 15 6.64 -3.55 -3.83
CA ILE A 15 5.29 -3.91 -3.37
C ILE A 15 5.37 -4.68 -2.05
N VAL A 16 6.27 -5.65 -1.97
CA VAL A 16 6.50 -6.47 -0.77
C VAL A 16 7.00 -5.62 0.40
N ILE A 17 7.99 -4.75 0.20
CA ILE A 17 8.52 -3.85 1.24
C ILE A 17 7.39 -2.96 1.77
N PHE A 18 6.60 -2.37 0.88
CA PHE A 18 5.48 -1.51 1.28
C PHE A 18 4.45 -2.26 2.13
N PHE A 19 4.02 -3.44 1.69
CA PHE A 19 2.95 -4.18 2.35
C PHE A 19 3.39 -4.90 3.63
N LYS A 20 4.68 -5.21 3.80
CA LYS A 20 5.23 -5.76 5.05
C LYS A 20 4.92 -4.93 6.29
N ARG A 21 4.58 -3.64 6.12
CA ARG A 21 4.15 -2.74 7.19
C ARG A 21 2.79 -3.12 7.79
N PHE A 22 1.91 -3.71 6.99
CA PHE A 22 0.51 -4.01 7.36
C PHE A 22 0.22 -5.51 7.42
N VAL A 23 0.93 -6.32 6.62
CA VAL A 23 0.65 -7.75 6.45
C VAL A 23 1.94 -8.57 6.44
N ASP A 24 1.84 -9.83 6.85
CA ASP A 24 2.90 -10.82 6.68
C ASP A 24 2.67 -11.56 5.36
N ILE A 25 3.50 -11.26 4.35
CA ILE A 25 3.42 -11.89 3.02
C ILE A 25 4.06 -13.27 3.06
N LYS A 26 3.38 -14.26 2.47
CA LYS A 26 3.83 -15.64 2.34
C LYS A 26 4.16 -15.91 0.86
N GLY A 27 5.44 -16.16 0.58
CA GLY A 27 5.93 -16.43 -0.77
C GLY A 27 5.94 -15.19 -1.69
N GLY A 28 6.15 -15.45 -2.98
CA GLY A 28 6.14 -14.44 -4.05
C GLY A 28 4.74 -14.10 -4.55
N GLY A 29 4.62 -13.00 -5.28
CA GLY A 29 3.39 -12.56 -5.93
C GLY A 29 3.10 -13.37 -7.20
N VAL A 30 1.87 -13.88 -7.32
CA VAL A 30 1.43 -14.53 -8.55
C VAL A 30 0.85 -13.49 -9.50
N LYS A 31 1.44 -13.30 -10.68
CA LYS A 31 0.87 -12.44 -11.73
C LYS A 31 -0.48 -13.01 -12.17
N LEU A 32 -1.51 -12.16 -12.16
CA LEU A 32 -2.83 -12.53 -12.65
C LEU A 32 -2.93 -12.13 -14.12
N ILE A 33 -2.79 -13.11 -15.00
CA ILE A 33 -2.87 -12.98 -16.44
C ILE A 33 -4.32 -13.25 -16.87
N ASP A 34 -4.81 -12.49 -17.84
CA ASP A 34 -6.16 -12.71 -18.39
C ASP A 34 -6.21 -13.88 -19.39
N SER A 35 -7.41 -14.19 -19.88
CA SER A 35 -7.62 -15.27 -20.87
C SER A 35 -6.94 -15.03 -22.22
N ARG A 36 -6.45 -13.82 -22.47
CA ARG A 36 -5.74 -13.43 -23.70
C ARG A 36 -4.23 -13.35 -23.50
N ASN A 37 -3.72 -13.91 -22.39
CA ASN A 37 -2.31 -13.87 -21.99
C ASN A 37 -1.75 -12.45 -21.76
N TYR A 38 -2.61 -11.46 -21.48
CA TYR A 38 -2.18 -10.11 -21.15
C TYR A 38 -2.15 -9.88 -19.63
N TRP A 39 -1.11 -9.19 -19.17
CA TRP A 39 -0.94 -8.85 -17.75
C TRP A 39 -1.21 -7.37 -17.50
N SER A 40 -2.27 -7.08 -16.73
CA SER A 40 -2.70 -5.71 -16.46
C SER A 40 -2.08 -5.11 -15.18
N GLY A 41 -0.90 -5.56 -14.74
CA GLY A 41 -0.30 -5.08 -13.48
C GLY A 41 -0.92 -5.64 -12.19
N LYS A 42 -1.79 -6.66 -12.29
CA LYS A 42 -2.42 -7.34 -11.14
C LYS A 42 -1.54 -8.47 -10.61
N ARG A 43 -1.30 -8.49 -9.29
CA ARG A 43 -0.60 -9.59 -8.60
C ARG A 43 -1.40 -10.06 -7.40
N ARG A 44 -1.43 -11.37 -7.17
CA ARG A 44 -2.05 -12.00 -6.00
C ARG A 44 -0.97 -12.42 -5.02
N PHE A 45 -1.07 -11.93 -3.79
CA PHE A 45 -0.22 -12.29 -2.67
C PHE A 45 -1.01 -13.10 -1.66
N MET A 46 -0.41 -14.18 -1.15
CA MET A 46 -0.88 -14.84 0.05
C MET A 46 -0.35 -14.06 1.26
N VAL A 47 -1.24 -13.62 2.15
CA VAL A 47 -0.86 -12.73 3.26
C VAL A 47 -1.63 -13.08 4.52
N ARG A 48 -1.04 -12.78 5.68
CA ARG A 48 -1.72 -12.75 6.98
C ARG A 48 -1.77 -11.30 7.47
N LEU A 49 -2.93 -10.80 7.87
CA LEU A 49 -3.04 -9.44 8.41
C LEU A 49 -2.34 -9.37 9.78
N LYS A 50 -1.58 -8.31 10.03
CA LYS A 50 -1.00 -8.06 11.36
C LYS A 50 -2.09 -7.62 12.32
N THR A 51 -1.97 -8.04 13.58
CA THR A 51 -2.92 -7.66 14.65
C THR A 51 -2.43 -6.42 15.39
N ASN A 52 -3.36 -5.53 15.75
CA ASN A 52 -3.11 -4.44 16.69
C ASN A 52 -4.24 -4.39 17.72
N LYS A 53 -3.88 -4.59 18.99
CA LYS A 53 -4.82 -4.62 20.12
C LYS A 53 -5.51 -3.27 20.38
N SER A 54 -5.02 -2.17 19.79
CA SER A 54 -5.55 -0.82 19.99
C SER A 54 -6.68 -0.41 19.02
N VAL A 55 -7.06 -1.26 18.05
CA VAL A 55 -8.06 -0.92 17.02
C VAL A 55 -9.28 -1.84 17.16
N GLU A 56 -10.51 -1.29 17.17
CA GLU A 56 -11.75 -2.10 17.15
C GLU A 56 -11.75 -3.03 15.92
N GLY A 57 -11.75 -4.34 16.18
CA GLY A 57 -11.59 -5.38 15.15
C GLY A 57 -10.20 -6.04 15.10
N GLY A 58 -9.22 -5.56 15.87
CA GLY A 58 -7.98 -6.26 16.19
C GLY A 58 -6.93 -6.38 15.08
N PHE A 59 -7.23 -5.95 13.85
CA PHE A 59 -6.33 -6.07 12.69
C PHE A 59 -5.89 -4.71 12.13
N ILE A 60 -4.64 -4.64 11.67
CA ILE A 60 -4.12 -3.54 10.87
C ILE A 60 -4.50 -3.80 9.41
N HIS A 61 -5.41 -2.99 8.88
CA HIS A 61 -5.82 -3.09 7.48
C HIS A 61 -4.94 -2.21 6.58
N PRO A 62 -4.35 -2.75 5.49
CA PRO A 62 -3.61 -1.93 4.53
C PRO A 62 -4.56 -0.98 3.78
N PRO A 63 -4.06 0.19 3.34
CA PRO A 63 -4.86 1.19 2.65
C PRO A 63 -5.36 0.68 1.29
N ALA A 64 -6.68 0.75 1.04
CA ALA A 64 -7.29 0.26 -0.19
C ALA A 64 -6.72 0.90 -1.46
N LEU A 65 -6.43 2.20 -1.40
CA LEU A 65 -5.71 2.95 -2.42
C LEU A 65 -4.39 3.44 -1.81
N PHE A 66 -3.28 3.21 -2.50
CA PHE A 66 -1.97 3.51 -1.98
C PHE A 66 -1.04 4.04 -3.07
N SER A 67 0.10 4.58 -2.64
CA SER A 67 1.17 5.06 -3.51
C SER A 67 2.52 4.57 -3.00
N ILE A 68 3.38 4.16 -3.93
CA ILE A 68 4.78 3.81 -3.72
C ILE A 68 5.61 4.77 -4.59
N GLY A 69 6.20 5.78 -3.97
CA GLY A 69 6.78 6.92 -4.69
C GLY A 69 5.70 7.60 -5.53
N SER A 70 5.96 7.76 -6.84
CA SER A 70 4.99 8.32 -7.80
C SER A 70 3.99 7.29 -8.34
N ASN A 71 4.18 6.01 -8.03
CA ASN A 71 3.35 4.93 -8.57
C ASN A 71 2.12 4.70 -7.71
N ARG A 72 0.94 4.76 -8.31
CA ARG A 72 -0.33 4.51 -7.62
C ARG A 72 -0.78 3.06 -7.84
N GLY A 73 -1.47 2.53 -6.85
CA GLY A 73 -2.10 1.22 -6.93
C GLY A 73 -3.29 1.10 -5.99
N PHE A 74 -4.10 0.07 -6.20
CA PHE A 74 -5.16 -0.30 -5.28
C PHE A 74 -5.04 -1.77 -4.91
N LEU A 75 -5.62 -2.13 -3.77
CA LEU A 75 -5.64 -3.51 -3.29
C LEU A 75 -7.06 -3.93 -2.93
N VAL A 76 -7.32 -5.23 -3.12
CA VAL A 76 -8.58 -5.88 -2.80
C VAL A 76 -8.31 -7.19 -2.04
N TYR A 77 -9.02 -7.44 -0.95
CA TYR A 77 -8.98 -8.73 -0.25
C TYR A 77 -10.32 -9.04 0.46
N PRO A 78 -10.63 -10.32 0.70
CA PRO A 78 -11.82 -10.70 1.46
C PRO A 78 -11.79 -10.12 2.87
N GLY A 79 -12.90 -9.54 3.33
CA GLY A 79 -12.97 -8.88 4.64
C GLY A 79 -12.31 -7.51 4.70
N GLN A 80 -11.90 -6.94 3.56
CA GLN A 80 -11.51 -5.53 3.50
C GLN A 80 -12.72 -4.68 3.91
N SER A 81 -12.56 -3.92 4.99
CA SER A 81 -13.59 -3.01 5.46
C SER A 81 -13.98 -2.03 4.34
N ARG A 82 -15.25 -1.66 4.25
CA ARG A 82 -15.76 -0.61 3.35
C ARG A 82 -15.31 0.77 3.86
N VAL A 83 -14.01 0.98 3.87
CA VAL A 83 -13.34 2.20 4.30
C VAL A 83 -13.16 3.09 3.08
N GLY A 84 -13.49 4.37 3.23
CA GLY A 84 -13.35 5.36 2.16
C GLY A 84 -11.92 5.37 1.63
N ARG A 85 -11.73 5.53 0.31
CA ARG A 85 -10.42 5.41 -0.38
C ARG A 85 -9.35 6.42 0.10
N ASN A 86 -9.73 7.35 0.98
CA ASN A 86 -8.86 8.36 1.58
C ASN A 86 -8.67 8.17 3.10
N CYS A 87 -9.48 7.38 3.80
CA CYS A 87 -9.51 7.36 5.25
C CYS A 87 -9.78 5.95 5.79
N ALA A 88 -9.11 5.58 6.88
CA ALA A 88 -9.35 4.32 7.59
C ALA A 88 -10.67 4.32 8.40
N ALA A 89 -11.55 5.30 8.18
CA ALA A 89 -12.89 5.39 8.78
C ALA A 89 -13.94 4.61 7.96
N ARG A 90 -14.66 3.71 8.63
CA ARG A 90 -15.67 2.81 8.04
C ARG A 90 -16.89 3.60 7.54
N GLY A 91 -17.52 3.15 6.45
CA GLY A 91 -18.94 3.46 6.18
C GLY A 91 -19.25 4.48 5.09
N HIS A 92 -18.29 4.92 4.27
CA HIS A 92 -18.58 5.86 3.17
C HIS A 92 -17.65 5.67 1.96
N VAL A 93 -18.10 6.06 0.77
CA VAL A 93 -17.29 6.02 -0.45
C VAL A 93 -16.34 7.22 -0.51
N ALA A 94 -15.24 7.14 -1.27
CA ALA A 94 -14.23 8.22 -1.28
C ALA A 94 -14.74 9.60 -1.71
N ALA A 95 -15.85 9.66 -2.46
CA ALA A 95 -16.52 10.91 -2.81
C ALA A 95 -17.16 11.59 -1.58
N GLU A 96 -17.50 10.81 -0.56
CA GLU A 96 -18.13 11.23 0.69
C GLU A 96 -17.13 11.25 1.87
N CYS A 97 -15.85 10.90 1.64
CA CYS A 97 -14.82 10.98 2.68
C CYS A 97 -14.39 12.43 2.87
N THR A 98 -14.98 13.08 3.88
CA THR A 98 -14.57 14.41 4.37
C THR A 98 -13.33 14.35 5.27
N VAL A 99 -12.88 13.14 5.64
CA VAL A 99 -11.75 12.94 6.55
C VAL A 99 -10.43 13.26 5.85
N ILE A 100 -9.75 14.30 6.35
CA ILE A 100 -8.42 14.68 5.90
C ILE A 100 -7.43 13.61 6.35
N CYS A 101 -6.72 12.98 5.41
CA CYS A 101 -5.72 11.97 5.69
C CYS A 101 -4.35 12.41 5.20
N CYS A 102 -3.37 12.32 6.08
CA CYS A 102 -2.02 12.76 5.80
C CYS A 102 -1.33 11.79 4.85
N ARG A 103 -0.97 12.26 3.65
CA ARG A 103 -0.22 11.45 2.67
C ARG A 103 1.19 11.03 3.14
N ARG A 104 1.75 11.71 4.16
CA ARG A 104 3.06 11.37 4.75
C ARG A 104 2.95 10.22 5.75
N CYS A 105 2.10 10.37 6.77
CA CYS A 105 2.05 9.43 7.89
C CYS A 105 0.80 8.53 7.91
N CYS A 106 -0.10 8.67 6.94
CA CYS A 106 -1.41 8.02 6.87
C CYS A 106 -2.30 8.25 8.11
N GLY A 107 -1.99 9.26 8.94
CA GLY A 107 -2.81 9.68 10.07
C GLY A 107 -4.00 10.50 9.62
N LEU A 108 -5.07 10.45 10.41
CA LEU A 108 -6.30 11.21 10.17
C LEU A 108 -6.20 12.63 10.78
N GLY A 109 -7.03 13.55 10.30
CA GLY A 109 -7.23 14.89 10.87
C GLY A 109 -6.27 15.98 10.39
N HIS A 110 -5.29 15.69 9.51
CA HIS A 110 -4.35 16.72 9.03
C HIS A 110 -3.81 16.45 7.62
N LYS A 111 -3.48 17.53 6.90
CA LYS A 111 -2.84 17.44 5.58
C LYS A 111 -1.35 17.15 5.72
N ALA A 112 -0.73 16.68 4.64
CA ALA A 112 0.71 16.43 4.59
C ALA A 112 1.51 17.63 5.11
N GLY A 113 1.23 18.87 4.68
CA GLY A 113 1.94 20.08 5.11
C GLY A 113 1.86 20.40 6.61
N GLN A 114 0.83 19.93 7.31
CA GLN A 114 0.62 20.16 8.75
C GLN A 114 1.02 18.95 9.62
N CYS A 115 1.71 17.98 9.02
CA CYS A 115 2.17 16.78 9.71
C CYS A 115 3.35 17.11 10.62
N SER A 116 3.14 17.02 11.94
CA SER A 116 4.18 17.14 12.97
C SER A 116 5.02 15.87 13.12
N LYS A 117 4.58 14.74 12.54
CA LYS A 117 5.36 13.50 12.56
C LYS A 117 6.63 13.63 11.70
N PRO A 118 7.72 12.96 12.10
CA PRO A 118 8.97 12.99 11.36
C PRO A 118 8.80 12.51 9.92
N LEU A 119 9.69 12.98 9.05
CA LEU A 119 9.73 12.54 7.65
C LEU A 119 9.95 11.02 7.62
N THR A 120 8.95 10.29 7.13
CA THR A 120 8.97 8.84 6.99
C THR A 120 9.00 8.46 5.51
N CYS A 121 9.75 7.42 5.19
CA CYS A 121 9.88 6.90 3.85
C CYS A 121 8.56 6.27 3.40
N ASN A 122 8.05 6.68 2.24
CA ASN A 122 6.79 6.16 1.71
C ASN A 122 6.87 4.65 1.33
N LEU A 123 8.06 4.12 1.05
CA LEU A 123 8.28 2.70 0.75
C LEU A 123 8.34 1.85 2.03
N CYS A 124 9.37 2.03 2.85
CA CYS A 124 9.62 1.16 4.01
C CYS A 124 8.95 1.62 5.31
N GLY A 125 8.56 2.90 5.41
CA GLY A 125 7.96 3.48 6.61
C GLY A 125 8.96 4.02 7.64
N GLU A 126 10.26 3.80 7.47
CA GLU A 126 11.31 4.27 8.37
C GLU A 126 11.50 5.79 8.32
N ALA A 127 11.93 6.39 9.43
CA ALA A 127 12.22 7.82 9.51
C ALA A 127 13.60 8.17 8.91
N GLY A 128 13.78 9.45 8.55
CA GLY A 128 15.10 10.00 8.23
C GLY A 128 15.52 9.94 6.76
N HIS A 129 14.68 9.40 5.86
CA HIS A 129 14.94 9.43 4.42
C HIS A 129 13.67 9.47 3.57
N LEU A 130 13.83 9.91 2.31
CA LEU A 130 12.77 9.90 1.30
C LEU A 130 12.80 8.60 0.49
N TYR A 131 11.70 8.33 -0.22
CA TYR A 131 11.59 7.22 -1.17
C TYR A 131 12.78 7.14 -2.14
N SER A 132 13.25 8.29 -2.64
CA SER A 132 14.36 8.39 -3.59
C SER A 132 15.69 7.87 -3.05
N ILE A 133 15.93 7.98 -1.73
CA ILE A 133 17.19 7.61 -1.06
C ILE A 133 16.97 6.37 -0.17
N CYS A 134 15.87 5.66 -0.34
CA CYS A 134 15.56 4.49 0.49
C CYS A 134 16.58 3.37 0.27
N PRO A 135 17.26 2.87 1.31
CA PRO A 135 18.26 1.81 1.17
C PRO A 135 17.63 0.46 0.77
N GLN A 136 16.35 0.27 1.08
CA GLN A 136 15.60 -0.93 0.71
C GLN A 136 15.02 -0.86 -0.71
N ARG A 137 15.09 0.29 -1.38
CA ARG A 137 14.59 0.43 -2.75
C ARG A 137 15.53 -0.29 -3.72
N PRO A 138 15.02 -1.21 -4.57
CA PRO A 138 15.81 -1.79 -5.64
C PRO A 138 16.30 -0.68 -6.58
N ARG A 139 17.62 -0.56 -6.75
CA ARG A 139 18.22 0.45 -7.64
C ARG A 139 18.26 0.00 -9.10
N SER A 140 18.16 -1.30 -9.35
CA SER A 140 18.16 -1.88 -10.69
C SER A 140 16.73 -2.14 -11.16
N TYR A 141 16.40 -1.71 -12.38
CA TYR A 141 15.11 -2.03 -13.02
C TYR A 141 15.03 -3.47 -13.53
N ALA A 142 16.11 -4.26 -13.46
CA ALA A 142 16.14 -5.63 -13.99
C ALA A 142 15.08 -6.56 -13.38
N GLY A 143 14.65 -6.30 -12.15
CA GLY A 143 13.57 -7.05 -11.47
C GLY A 143 12.14 -6.66 -11.88
N ALA A 144 11.96 -5.64 -12.75
CA ALA A 144 10.63 -5.19 -13.17
C ALA A 144 9.99 -6.08 -14.25
N ALA A 145 10.81 -6.79 -15.03
CA ALA A 145 10.37 -7.62 -16.16
C ALA A 145 10.06 -9.08 -15.79
N GLN A 146 10.45 -9.53 -14.59
CA GLN A 146 10.34 -10.93 -14.13
C GLN A 146 8.95 -11.23 -13.59
#